data_AF-A0A7X8FVP9-F1
#
_entry.id   AF-A0A7X8FVP9-F1
#
_cell.length_a   1.000
_cell.length_b   1.000
_cell.length_c   1.000
_cell.angle_alpha   90.00
_cell.angle_beta   90.00
_cell.angle_gamma   90.00
#
_symmetry.space_group_name_H-M   'P 1'
#
loop_
_entity.id
_entity.type
_entity.pdbx_description
1 polymer ?
#
loop_
_entity_poly.entity_id
_entity_poly.type
_entity_poly.pdbx_seq_one_letter_code
_entity_poly.pdbx_strand_id
1 'polypeptide(L)'
;MKRFSFRLEKLLKYREFREKEAETNLGKANAARGALQIELDSIALKRVRTAAERRQGLSVPELLAIEHYINRLDTTKEQLLERLVLAEMEVEKARKKYITATRERRVLSKLREKKSDEWKKYVTEEEAAVLDDISNFSDRNDQSST
;
A
#
# COMPACT_ATOMS: atom_id res chain seq x y z
N MET A 1 3.34 -33.13 20.94
CA MET A 1 2.93 -31.77 21.38
C MET A 1 1.88 -31.17 20.47
N LYS A 2 0.94 -30.40 21.03
CA LYS A 2 -0.08 -29.68 20.25
C LYS A 2 0.58 -28.52 19.49
N ARG A 3 0.31 -28.39 18.19
CA ARG A 3 0.81 -27.26 17.37
C ARG A 3 0.19 -25.93 17.83
N PHE A 4 0.93 -24.83 17.68
CA PHE A 4 0.39 -23.48 17.91
C PHE A 4 -0.86 -23.24 17.06
N SER A 5 -1.90 -22.69 17.68
CA SER A 5 -3.11 -22.26 16.98
C SER A 5 -3.51 -20.85 17.44
N PHE A 6 -3.72 -19.96 16.47
CA PHE A 6 -4.13 -18.60 16.76
C PHE A 6 -5.64 -18.46 16.52
N ARG A 7 -6.39 -18.18 17.59
CA ARG A 7 -7.87 -18.07 17.54
C ARG A 7 -8.38 -17.05 16.52
N LEU A 8 -7.62 -15.98 16.25
CA LEU A 8 -8.00 -14.92 15.31
C LEU A 8 -7.36 -15.06 13.92
N GLU A 9 -6.85 -16.24 13.56
CA GLU A 9 -6.18 -16.47 12.27
C GLU A 9 -7.07 -16.12 11.07
N LYS A 10 -8.35 -16.49 11.10
CA LYS A 10 -9.30 -16.15 10.03
C LYS A 10 -9.49 -14.63 9.88
N LEU A 11 -9.57 -13.92 11.01
CA LEU A 11 -9.71 -12.47 11.01
C LEU A 11 -8.44 -11.78 10.52
N LEU A 12 -7.27 -12.29 10.90
CA LEU A 12 -5.98 -11.80 10.40
C LEU A 12 -5.91 -11.91 8.87
N LYS A 13 -6.22 -13.08 8.30
CA LYS A 13 -6.25 -13.30 6.85
C LYS A 13 -7.23 -12.35 6.14
N TYR A 14 -8.40 -12.12 6.73
CA TYR A 14 -9.35 -11.15 6.19
C TYR A 14 -8.77 -9.73 6.17
N ARG A 15 -8.06 -9.30 7.23
CA ARG A 15 -7.43 -7.98 7.28
C ARG A 15 -6.26 -7.84 6.30
N GLU A 16 -5.48 -8.89 6.09
CA GLU A 16 -4.43 -8.94 5.06
C GLU A 16 -5.03 -8.77 3.65
N PHE A 17 -6.15 -9.44 3.37
CA PHE A 17 -6.88 -9.27 2.12
C PHE A 17 -7.37 -7.82 1.93
N ARG A 18 -7.99 -7.24 2.97
CA ARG A 18 -8.50 -5.86 2.92
C ARG A 18 -7.40 -4.82 2.75
N GLU A 19 -6.23 -5.03 3.34
CA GLU A 19 -5.07 -4.18 3.12
C GLU A 19 -4.60 -4.24 1.66
N LYS A 20 -4.48 -5.45 1.10
CA LYS A 20 -4.08 -5.64 -0.31
C LYS A 20 -5.08 -5.02 -1.29
N GLU A 21 -6.37 -5.10 -0.98
CA GLU A 21 -7.41 -4.43 -1.75
C GLU A 21 -7.27 -2.90 -1.69
N ALA A 22 -7.03 -2.34 -0.50
CA ALA A 22 -6.81 -0.91 -0.32
C ALA A 22 -5.52 -0.42 -1.02
N GLU A 23 -4.45 -1.22 -0.99
CA GLU A 23 -3.21 -0.97 -1.72
C GLU A 23 -3.45 -0.92 -3.23
N THR A 24 -4.18 -1.90 -3.77
CA THR A 24 -4.53 -1.96 -5.19
C THR A 24 -5.34 -0.72 -5.60
N ASN A 25 -6.30 -0.31 -4.78
CA ASN A 25 -7.12 0.88 -5.04
C ASN A 25 -6.29 2.17 -4.99
N LEU A 26 -5.34 2.28 -4.05
CA LEU A 26 -4.38 3.38 -4.00
C LEU A 26 -3.49 3.40 -5.25
N GLY A 27 -3.03 2.24 -5.71
CA GLY A 27 -2.28 2.11 -6.97
C GLY A 27 -3.08 2.62 -8.17
N LYS A 28 -4.34 2.21 -8.31
CA LYS A 28 -5.25 2.68 -9.38
C LYS A 28 -5.46 4.20 -9.33
N ALA A 29 -5.69 4.77 -8.15
CA ALA A 29 -5.87 6.21 -7.99
C ALA A 29 -4.60 6.99 -8.38
N ASN A 30 -3.42 6.51 -7.97
CA ASN A 30 -2.15 7.11 -8.35
C ASN A 30 -1.90 7.03 -9.86
N ALA A 31 -2.24 5.91 -10.51
CA ALA A 31 -2.11 5.76 -11.95
C ALA A 31 -3.02 6.74 -12.72
N ALA A 32 -4.26 6.91 -12.26
CA ALA A 32 -5.19 7.89 -12.85
C ALA A 32 -4.67 9.34 -12.71
N ARG A 33 -4.18 9.72 -11.52
CA ARG A 33 -3.52 11.03 -11.32
C ARG A 33 -2.29 11.19 -12.22
N GLY A 34 -1.46 10.14 -12.31
CA GLY A 34 -0.25 10.14 -13.15
C GLY A 34 -0.56 10.33 -14.64
N ALA A 35 -1.61 9.68 -15.15
CA ALA A 35 -2.05 9.85 -16.53
C ALA A 35 -2.46 11.31 -16.84
N LEU A 36 -3.18 11.96 -15.92
CA LEU A 36 -3.54 13.37 -16.05
C LEU A 36 -2.32 14.29 -16.05
N GLN A 37 -1.32 14.00 -15.21
CA GLN A 37 -0.07 14.78 -15.18
C GLN A 37 0.69 14.67 -16.51
N ILE A 38 0.79 13.46 -17.07
CA ILE A 38 1.43 13.24 -18.38
C ILE A 38 0.70 14.04 -19.49
N GLU A 39 -0.64 14.06 -19.44
CA GLU A 39 -1.44 14.83 -20.39
C GLU A 39 -1.19 16.33 -20.25
N LEU A 40 -1.11 16.83 -19.01
CA LEU A 40 -0.82 18.23 -18.71
C LEU A 40 0.56 18.65 -19.20
N ASP A 41 1.58 17.81 -19.00
CA ASP A 41 2.95 18.03 -19.49
C ASP A 41 2.96 18.05 -21.04
N SER A 42 2.18 17.19 -21.68
CA SER A 42 2.01 17.19 -23.14
C SER A 42 1.38 18.49 -23.65
N ILE A 43 0.35 19.00 -22.98
CA ILE A 43 -0.30 20.28 -23.31
C ILE A 43 0.69 21.43 -23.14
N ALA A 44 1.46 21.45 -22.05
CA ALA A 44 2.48 22.46 -21.82
C ALA A 44 3.53 22.48 -22.94
N LEU A 45 4.02 21.31 -23.36
CA LEU A 45 4.97 21.20 -24.46
C LEU A 45 4.39 21.67 -25.80
N LYS A 46 3.15 21.26 -26.11
CA LYS A 46 2.45 21.70 -27.33
C LYS A 46 2.30 23.21 -27.36
N ARG A 47 1.93 23.81 -26.22
CA ARG A 47 1.75 25.26 -26.09
C ARG A 47 3.05 26.01 -26.36
N VAL A 48 4.17 25.57 -25.78
CA VAL A 48 5.49 26.18 -26.02
C VAL A 48 5.89 26.06 -27.49
N ARG A 49 5.68 24.90 -28.12
CA ARG A 49 5.99 24.70 -29.55
C ARG A 49 5.17 25.63 -30.44
N THR A 50 3.86 25.70 -30.23
CA THR A 50 2.99 26.60 -31.00
C THR A 50 3.36 28.06 -30.79
N ALA A 51 3.69 28.47 -29.56
CA ALA A 51 4.15 29.84 -29.32
C ALA A 51 5.44 30.15 -30.08
N ALA A 52 6.35 29.18 -30.23
CA ALA A 52 7.58 29.32 -31.00
C ALA A 52 7.35 29.37 -32.53
N GLU A 53 6.22 28.88 -33.03
CA GLU A 53 5.87 28.98 -34.46
C GLU A 53 5.55 30.42 -34.89
N ARG A 54 5.28 31.31 -33.93
CA ARG A 54 5.05 32.73 -34.16
C ARG A 54 6.34 33.42 -34.60
N ARG A 55 6.55 33.51 -35.92
CA ARG A 55 7.69 34.18 -36.56
C ARG A 55 7.25 35.41 -37.34
N GLN A 56 8.22 36.28 -37.66
CA GLN A 56 7.99 37.40 -38.58
C GLN A 56 7.65 36.87 -39.98
N GLY A 57 6.83 37.63 -40.73
CA GLY A 57 6.43 37.27 -42.10
C GLY A 57 5.22 36.35 -42.23
N LEU A 58 4.54 36.01 -41.11
CA LEU A 58 3.26 35.31 -41.15
C LEU A 58 2.12 36.23 -41.59
N SER A 59 1.18 35.68 -42.34
CA SER A 59 -0.07 36.33 -42.70
C SER A 59 -1.01 36.43 -41.49
N VAL A 60 -1.97 37.37 -41.56
CA VAL A 60 -2.97 37.55 -40.50
C VAL A 60 -3.77 36.26 -40.20
N PRO A 61 -4.24 35.48 -41.20
CA PRO A 61 -4.92 34.23 -40.93
C PRO A 61 -4.07 33.19 -40.20
N GLU A 62 -2.77 33.10 -40.50
CA GLU A 62 -1.84 32.19 -39.81
C GLU A 62 -1.65 32.60 -38.35
N LEU A 63 -1.52 33.90 -38.08
CA LEU A 63 -1.44 34.43 -36.72
C LEU A 63 -2.71 34.14 -35.92
N LEU A 64 -3.90 34.33 -36.52
CA LEU A 64 -5.17 34.00 -35.87
C LEU A 64 -5.30 32.51 -35.56
N ALA A 65 -4.87 31.64 -36.48
CA ALA A 65 -4.90 30.19 -36.27
C ALA A 65 -4.02 29.76 -35.08
N ILE A 66 -2.82 30.35 -34.95
CA ILE A 66 -1.92 30.14 -33.81
C ILE A 66 -2.61 30.56 -32.50
N GLU A 67 -3.17 31.77 -32.45
CA GLU A 67 -3.84 32.29 -31.24
C GLU A 67 -5.05 31.43 -30.83
N HIS A 68 -5.89 31.03 -31.79
CA HIS A 68 -7.02 30.15 -31.51
C HIS A 68 -6.57 28.79 -30.95
N TYR A 69 -5.49 28.23 -31.49
CA TYR A 69 -4.96 26.97 -30.99
C TYR A 69 -4.36 27.10 -29.59
N ILE A 70 -3.63 28.19 -29.30
CA ILE A 70 -3.12 28.48 -27.94
C ILE A 70 -4.28 28.61 -26.95
N ASN A 71 -5.32 29.38 -27.28
CA ASN A 71 -6.49 29.54 -26.42
C ASN A 71 -7.19 28.20 -26.14
N ARG A 72 -7.27 27.32 -27.14
CA ARG A 72 -7.79 25.96 -26.95
C ARG A 72 -6.93 25.15 -25.99
N LEU A 73 -5.60 25.20 -26.13
CA LEU A 73 -4.66 24.50 -25.25
C LEU A 73 -4.77 25.01 -23.81
N ASP A 74 -4.93 26.32 -23.62
CA ASP A 74 -5.11 26.93 -22.29
C ASP A 74 -6.44 26.48 -21.66
N THR A 75 -7.53 26.46 -22.42
CA THR A 75 -8.82 25.91 -21.94
C THR A 75 -8.71 24.42 -21.56
N THR A 76 -8.03 23.62 -22.39
CA THR A 76 -7.80 22.19 -22.08
C THR A 76 -6.95 22.01 -20.82
N LYS A 77 -5.93 22.85 -20.63
CA LYS A 77 -5.11 22.83 -19.42
C LYS A 77 -5.95 23.09 -18.17
N GLU A 78 -6.82 24.09 -18.18
CA GLU A 78 -7.70 24.39 -17.04
C GLU A 78 -8.60 23.19 -16.68
N GLN A 79 -9.22 22.56 -17.68
CA GLN A 79 -10.02 21.35 -17.49
C GLN A 79 -9.21 20.19 -16.92
N LEU A 80 -7.95 20.01 -17.35
CA LEU A 80 -7.06 18.98 -16.82
C LEU A 80 -6.64 19.26 -15.38
N LEU A 81 -6.41 20.53 -15.01
CA LEU A 81 -6.11 20.92 -13.64
C LEU A 81 -7.28 20.62 -12.70
N GLU A 82 -8.51 20.94 -13.11
CA GLU A 82 -9.71 20.59 -12.32
C GLU A 82 -9.81 19.07 -12.11
N ARG A 83 -9.63 18.29 -13.17
CA ARG A 83 -9.63 16.82 -13.10
C ARG A 83 -8.49 16.30 -12.21
N LEU A 84 -7.33 16.93 -12.25
CA LEU A 84 -6.17 16.56 -11.43
C LEU A 84 -6.47 16.75 -9.94
N VAL A 85 -7.07 17.88 -9.56
CA VAL A 85 -7.49 18.14 -8.17
C VAL A 85 -8.44 17.05 -7.67
N LEU A 86 -9.44 16.67 -8.49
CA LEU A 86 -10.36 15.58 -8.13
C LEU A 86 -9.63 14.24 -7.99
N ALA A 87 -8.68 13.94 -8.88
CA ALA A 87 -7.88 12.72 -8.80
C ALA A 87 -6.98 12.71 -7.55
N GLU A 88 -6.41 13.84 -7.15
CA GLU A 88 -5.64 13.98 -5.92
C GLU A 88 -6.49 13.74 -4.67
N MET A 89 -7.72 14.24 -4.65
CA MET A 89 -8.67 13.94 -3.57
C MET A 89 -8.95 12.45 -3.46
N GLU A 90 -9.11 11.75 -4.60
CA GLU A 90 -9.32 10.30 -4.60
C GLU A 90 -8.06 9.52 -4.15
N VAL A 91 -6.86 9.96 -4.54
CA VAL A 91 -5.60 9.41 -4.04
C VAL A 91 -5.53 9.55 -2.52
N GLU A 92 -5.87 10.71 -1.97
CA GLU A 92 -5.81 10.94 -0.53
C GLU A 92 -6.85 10.11 0.23
N LYS A 93 -8.07 9.99 -0.30
CA LYS A 93 -9.10 9.08 0.26
C LYS A 93 -8.62 7.63 0.26
N ALA A 94 -8.03 7.16 -0.84
CA ALA A 94 -7.48 5.80 -0.94
C ALA A 94 -6.30 5.58 0.02
N ARG A 95 -5.43 6.60 0.18
CA ARG A 95 -4.29 6.57 1.10
C ARG A 95 -4.75 6.40 2.55
N LYS A 96 -5.74 7.18 2.99
CA LYS A 96 -6.31 7.07 4.34
C LYS A 96 -6.90 5.68 4.60
N LYS A 97 -7.60 5.11 3.62
CA LYS A 97 -8.13 3.73 3.71
C LYS A 97 -7.02 2.70 3.84
N TYR A 98 -5.96 2.81 3.04
CA TYR A 98 -4.81 1.91 3.11
C TYR A 98 -4.11 1.98 4.47
N ILE A 99 -3.80 3.19 4.97
CA ILE A 99 -3.18 3.38 6.30
C ILE A 99 -4.02 2.74 7.40
N THR A 100 -5.34 2.90 7.34
CA THR A 100 -6.26 2.30 8.32
C THR A 100 -6.23 0.78 8.26
N ALA A 101 -6.35 0.19 7.05
CA ALA A 101 -6.29 -1.25 6.85
C ALA A 101 -4.95 -1.85 7.32
N THR A 102 -3.82 -1.19 6.99
CA THR A 102 -2.49 -1.58 7.45
C THR A 102 -2.39 -1.55 8.98
N ARG A 103 -2.90 -0.50 9.63
CA ARG A 103 -2.90 -0.40 11.10
C ARG A 103 -3.70 -1.55 11.72
N GLU A 104 -4.90 -1.80 11.21
CA GLU A 104 -5.78 -2.87 11.70
C GLU A 104 -5.15 -4.27 11.54
N ARG A 105 -4.53 -4.55 10.39
CA ARG A 105 -3.80 -5.81 10.16
C ARG A 105 -2.62 -5.94 11.11
N ARG A 106 -1.80 -4.90 11.25
CA ARG A 106 -0.60 -4.90 12.13
C ARG A 106 -0.93 -5.19 13.59
N VAL A 107 -2.05 -4.67 14.10
CA VAL A 107 -2.48 -4.98 15.48
C VAL A 107 -2.67 -6.48 15.68
N LEU A 108 -3.30 -7.18 14.75
CA LEU A 108 -3.51 -8.63 14.84
C LEU A 108 -2.22 -9.42 14.61
N SER A 109 -1.36 -8.98 13.68
CA SER A 109 -0.05 -9.62 13.46
C SER A 109 0.79 -9.60 14.74
N LYS A 110 0.88 -8.45 15.42
CA LYS A 110 1.61 -8.32 16.70
C LYS A 110 1.00 -9.18 17.81
N LEU A 111 -0.33 -9.27 17.88
CA LEU A 111 -1.00 -10.13 18.85
C LEU A 111 -0.68 -11.61 18.60
N ARG A 112 -0.68 -12.04 17.33
CA ARG A 112 -0.32 -13.41 16.94
C ARG A 112 1.12 -13.74 17.30
N GLU A 113 2.05 -12.84 17.02
CA GLU A 113 3.47 -12.98 17.37
C GLU A 113 3.65 -13.16 18.89
N LYS A 114 3.07 -12.26 19.69
CA LYS A 114 3.10 -12.39 21.16
C LYS A 114 2.55 -13.73 21.65
N LYS A 115 1.42 -14.18 21.10
CA LYS A 115 0.81 -15.47 21.46
C LYS A 115 1.66 -16.67 21.04
N SER A 116 2.33 -16.56 19.90
CA SER A 116 3.26 -17.58 19.42
C SER A 116 4.46 -17.68 20.37
N ASP A 117 5.00 -16.57 20.83
CA ASP A 117 6.15 -16.57 21.73
C ASP A 117 5.78 -17.06 23.14
N GLU A 118 4.60 -16.69 23.65
CA GLU A 118 4.05 -17.27 24.89
C GLU A 118 3.91 -18.79 24.78
N TRP A 119 3.40 -19.30 23.65
CA TRP A 119 3.26 -20.74 23.42
C TRP A 119 4.62 -21.45 23.34
N LYS A 120 5.62 -20.86 22.67
CA LYS A 120 6.98 -21.45 22.62
C LYS A 120 7.57 -21.59 24.02
N LYS A 121 7.46 -20.55 24.85
CA LYS A 121 7.94 -20.59 26.24
C LYS A 121 7.28 -21.70 27.04
N TYR A 122 5.96 -21.80 26.95
CA TYR A 122 5.19 -22.85 27.61
C TYR A 122 5.64 -24.25 27.18
N VAL A 123 5.84 -24.49 25.88
CA VAL A 123 6.30 -25.80 25.38
C VAL A 123 7.70 -26.11 25.90
N THR A 124 8.62 -25.14 25.91
CA THR A 124 9.98 -25.34 26.45
C THR A 124 9.96 -25.66 27.95
N GLU A 125 9.10 -24.99 28.73
CA GLU A 125 8.91 -25.29 30.16
C GLU A 125 8.31 -26.69 30.39
N GLU A 126 7.32 -27.09 29.58
CA GLU A 126 6.71 -28.42 29.62
C GLU A 126 7.73 -29.52 29.25
N GLU A 127 8.54 -29.28 28.21
CA GLU A 127 9.63 -30.18 27.80
C GLU A 127 10.68 -30.35 28.90
N ALA A 128 11.11 -29.25 29.54
CA ALA A 128 12.06 -29.29 30.65
C ALA A 128 11.52 -30.08 31.85
N ALA A 129 10.26 -29.85 32.22
CA ALA A 129 9.62 -30.58 33.32
C ALA A 129 9.55 -32.10 33.04
N VAL A 130 9.21 -32.50 31.81
CA VAL A 130 9.18 -33.91 31.42
C VAL A 130 10.59 -34.53 31.46
N LEU A 131 11.63 -33.79 31.07
CA LEU A 131 13.02 -34.27 31.15
C LEU A 131 13.49 -34.44 32.60
N ASP A 132 13.13 -33.52 33.48
CA ASP A 132 13.44 -33.61 34.92
C ASP A 132 12.69 -34.77 35.59
N ASP A 133 11.45 -35.05 35.20
CA ASP A 133 10.72 -36.21 35.71
C ASP A 133 11.36 -37.54 35.26
N ILE A 134 11.84 -37.61 34.01
CA ILE A 134 12.55 -38.78 33.49
C ILE A 134 13.88 -39.00 34.23
N SER A 135 14.67 -37.95 34.44
CA SER A 135 15.97 -38.05 35.13
C SER A 135 15.79 -38.48 36.59
N ASN A 136 14.81 -37.90 37.29
CA ASN A 136 14.46 -38.29 38.66
C ASN A 136 13.95 -39.74 38.74
N PHE A 137 13.27 -40.25 37.72
CA PHE A 137 12.83 -41.65 37.67
C PHE A 137 13.99 -42.61 37.44
N SER A 138 14.93 -42.28 36.55
CA SER A 138 16.14 -43.10 36.34
C SER A 138 17.02 -43.15 37.58
N ASP A 139 17.25 -42.02 38.25
CA ASP A 139 18.09 -41.95 39.46
C ASP A 139 17.51 -42.78 40.61
N ARG A 140 16.18 -42.85 40.74
CA ARG A 140 15.51 -43.68 41.75
C ARG A 140 15.66 -45.17 41.48
N ASN A 141 15.61 -45.59 40.21
CA ASN A 141 15.75 -47.00 39.84
C ASN A 141 17.18 -47.53 40.05
N ASP A 142 18.19 -46.69 39.81
CA ASP A 142 19.59 -47.05 40.08
C ASP A 142 19.87 -47.21 41.59
N GLN A 143 19.24 -46.40 42.45
CA GLN A 143 19.38 -46.52 43.91
C GLN A 143 18.65 -47.73 44.53
N SER A 144 17.62 -48.26 43.86
CA SER A 144 16.91 -49.48 44.31
C SER A 144 17.53 -50.80 43.80
N SER A 145 18.58 -50.73 42.98
CA SER A 145 19.29 -51.90 42.44
C SER A 145 20.63 -52.20 43.15
N THR A 146 20.89 -51.52 44.28
CA THR A 146 22.04 -51.75 45.17
C THR A 146 21.56 -52.23 46.53
#